data_AF-A0AA42HR59-F1
#
_entry.id   AF-A0AA42HR59-F1
#
_cell.length_a   1.000
_cell.length_b   1.000
_cell.length_c   1.000
_cell.angle_alpha   90.00
_cell.angle_beta   90.00
_cell.angle_gamma   90.00
#
_symmetry.space_group_name_H-M   'P 1'
#
loop_
_entity.id
_entity.type
_entity.pdbx_description
1 polymer ?
#
loop_
_entity_poly.entity_id
_entity_poly.type
_entity_poly.pdbx_seq_one_letter_code
_entity_poly.pdbx_strand_id
1 'polypeptide(L)'
;MTAAIDPADYGALLEMEGTVAEQPTVRYMPVGTSGDSLPVLCLKVNEVGPHRTRSFTCNQPFAAGKHAAAQARAKQLKPGTRIKVQVVLQLMECHFPVTAHIHAVSATPAEEATHD
;
A
#
# COMPACT_ATOMS: atom_id res chain seq x y z
N MET A 1 12.03 -8.10 -15.58
CA MET A 1 10.58 -7.94 -15.78
C MET A 1 9.93 -7.98 -14.41
N THR A 2 9.67 -6.82 -13.80
CA THR A 2 8.97 -6.77 -12.50
C THR A 2 7.49 -6.93 -12.82
N ALA A 3 6.96 -8.14 -12.59
CA ALA A 3 5.56 -8.45 -12.77
C ALA A 3 4.69 -7.51 -11.91
N ALA A 4 3.49 -7.19 -12.38
CA ALA A 4 2.49 -6.58 -11.52
C ALA A 4 2.30 -7.49 -10.30
N ILE A 5 2.15 -6.90 -9.11
CA ILE A 5 1.81 -7.64 -7.90
C ILE A 5 0.43 -8.28 -8.15
N ASP A 6 0.37 -9.60 -8.31
CA ASP A 6 -0.89 -10.33 -8.36
C ASP A 6 -1.34 -10.60 -6.92
N PRO A 7 -2.48 -10.04 -6.46
CA PRO A 7 -2.99 -10.30 -5.11
C PRO A 7 -3.23 -11.79 -4.84
N ALA A 8 -3.47 -12.62 -5.87
CA ALA A 8 -3.67 -14.06 -5.73
C ALA A 8 -2.42 -14.82 -5.28
N ASP A 9 -1.24 -14.27 -5.50
CA ASP A 9 0.04 -14.86 -5.04
C ASP A 9 0.25 -14.67 -3.52
N TYR A 10 -0.60 -13.88 -2.86
CA TYR A 10 -0.46 -13.55 -1.45
C TYR A 10 -1.63 -14.09 -0.63
N GLY A 11 -1.32 -14.87 0.40
CA GLY A 11 -2.31 -15.62 1.18
C GLY A 11 -3.35 -14.77 1.94
N ALA A 12 -3.08 -13.48 2.20
CA ALA A 12 -4.02 -12.60 2.90
C ALA A 12 -4.02 -11.15 2.37
N LEU A 13 -5.22 -10.63 2.12
CA LEU A 13 -5.46 -9.24 1.74
C LEU A 13 -6.19 -8.50 2.87
N LEU A 14 -5.72 -7.29 3.19
CA LEU A 14 -6.43 -6.34 4.04
C LEU A 14 -7.29 -5.44 3.16
N GLU A 15 -8.59 -5.35 3.47
CA GLU A 15 -9.51 -4.42 2.83
C GLU A 15 -9.80 -3.22 3.72
N MET A 16 -9.69 -2.01 3.17
CA MET A 16 -9.98 -0.77 3.88
C MET A 16 -10.84 0.16 3.02
N GLU A 17 -11.80 0.83 3.64
CA GLU A 17 -12.57 1.89 2.99
C GLU A 17 -12.14 3.27 3.47
N GLY A 18 -12.15 4.23 2.55
CA GLY A 18 -11.72 5.58 2.83
C GLY A 18 -12.18 6.60 1.79
N THR A 19 -11.88 7.87 2.03
CA THR A 19 -12.03 8.93 1.04
C THR A 19 -10.66 9.49 0.67
N VAL A 20 -10.42 9.72 -0.62
CA VAL A 20 -9.18 10.36 -1.09
C VAL A 20 -9.03 11.73 -0.41
N ALA A 21 -7.95 11.92 0.33
CA ALA A 21 -7.74 13.09 1.17
C ALA A 21 -7.26 14.30 0.36
N GLU A 22 -6.39 14.07 -0.61
CA GLU A 22 -5.75 15.08 -1.45
C GLU A 22 -5.51 14.54 -2.86
N GLN A 23 -5.14 15.41 -3.80
CA GLN A 23 -4.92 15.01 -5.19
C GLN A 23 -3.79 13.97 -5.27
N PRO A 24 -4.05 12.73 -5.76
CA PRO A 24 -3.01 11.73 -5.90
C PRO A 24 -1.88 12.18 -6.80
N THR A 25 -0.67 11.76 -6.46
CA THR A 25 0.56 12.09 -7.21
C THR A 25 1.21 10.83 -7.76
N VAL A 26 2.01 10.98 -8.81
CA VAL A 26 2.82 9.88 -9.34
C VAL A 26 4.28 10.19 -9.09
N ARG A 27 4.96 9.30 -8.38
CA ARG A 27 6.40 9.38 -8.10
C ARG A 27 7.15 8.36 -8.95
N TYR A 28 8.42 8.63 -9.19
CA TYR A 28 9.35 7.71 -9.82
C TYR A 28 10.16 7.05 -8.71
N MET A 29 10.09 5.72 -8.61
CA MET A 29 11.00 4.95 -7.77
C MET A 29 12.03 4.24 -8.66
N PRO A 30 13.34 4.47 -8.48
CA PRO A 30 14.35 3.71 -9.20
C PRO A 30 14.31 2.25 -8.73
N VAL A 31 14.38 1.32 -9.67
CA VAL A 31 14.44 -0.12 -9.35
C VAL A 31 15.67 -0.74 -9.99
N GLY A 32 16.44 -1.43 -9.16
CA GLY A 32 17.69 -2.08 -9.57
C GLY A 32 18.80 -1.10 -9.95
N THR A 33 19.90 -1.64 -10.46
CA THR A 33 21.08 -0.89 -10.90
C THR A 33 20.98 -0.40 -12.35
N SER A 34 19.98 -0.88 -13.12
CA SER A 34 19.75 -0.50 -14.52
C SER A 34 19.08 0.87 -14.70
N GLY A 35 18.57 1.48 -13.62
CA GLY A 35 17.96 2.82 -13.65
C GLY A 35 16.53 2.86 -14.18
N ASP A 36 15.90 1.70 -14.42
CA ASP A 36 14.49 1.65 -14.80
C ASP A 36 13.63 2.21 -13.66
N SER A 37 12.80 3.20 -13.98
CA SER A 37 11.94 3.86 -13.00
C SER A 37 10.54 3.26 -13.02
N LEU A 38 10.10 2.77 -11.85
CA LEU A 38 8.72 2.36 -11.65
C LEU A 38 7.85 3.60 -11.33
N PRO A 39 6.76 3.83 -12.09
CA PRO A 39 5.72 4.75 -11.66
C PRO A 39 5.06 4.21 -10.39
N VAL A 40 4.92 5.07 -9.39
CA VAL A 40 4.19 4.75 -8.16
C VAL A 40 3.11 5.80 -7.96
N LEU A 41 1.85 5.36 -7.98
CA LEU A 41 0.73 6.20 -7.61
C LEU A 41 0.66 6.28 -6.08
N CYS A 42 0.82 7.50 -5.55
CA CYS A 42 0.78 7.79 -4.13
C CYS A 42 -0.56 8.42 -3.77
N LEU A 43 -1.26 7.82 -2.83
CA LEU A 43 -2.53 8.31 -2.29
C LEU A 43 -2.43 8.54 -0.79
N LYS A 44 -3.11 9.58 -0.33
CA LYS A 44 -3.49 9.74 1.08
C LYS A 44 -4.99 9.54 1.19
N VAL A 45 -5.41 8.73 2.15
CA VAL A 45 -6.80 8.29 2.30
C VAL A 45 -7.23 8.56 3.73
N ASN A 46 -8.34 9.27 3.90
CA ASN A 46 -8.98 9.46 5.20
C ASN A 46 -9.89 8.26 5.47
N GLU A 47 -9.77 7.69 6.67
CA GLU A 47 -10.58 6.56 7.10
C GLU A 47 -12.06 6.95 7.22
N VAL A 48 -12.96 6.06 6.80
CA VAL A 48 -14.39 6.21 7.07
C VAL A 48 -14.69 5.69 8.47
N GLY A 49 -14.84 6.61 9.44
CA GLY A 49 -15.17 6.24 10.82
C GLY A 49 -15.59 7.44 11.65
N PRO A 50 -16.15 7.22 12.87
CA PRO A 50 -16.62 8.30 13.75
C PRO A 50 -15.51 9.27 14.13
N HIS A 51 -14.25 8.83 14.07
CA HIS A 51 -13.11 9.65 14.46
C HIS A 51 -12.56 10.54 13.35
N ARG A 52 -12.91 10.36 12.05
CA ARG A 52 -12.54 11.15 10.83
C ARG A 52 -11.14 11.82 10.75
N THR A 53 -10.23 11.51 11.65
CA THR A 53 -8.96 12.19 11.90
C THR A 53 -7.77 11.33 11.51
N ARG A 54 -8.03 10.07 11.17
CA ARG A 54 -7.01 9.11 10.76
C ARG A 54 -6.90 9.10 9.24
N SER A 55 -5.67 9.18 8.77
CA SER A 55 -5.33 8.99 7.37
C SER A 55 -4.27 7.92 7.26
N PHE A 56 -4.30 7.16 6.16
CA PHE A 56 -3.24 6.25 5.78
C PHE A 56 -2.76 6.57 4.37
N THR A 57 -1.54 6.16 4.06
CA THR A 57 -0.92 6.35 2.75
C THR A 57 -0.88 5.04 1.98
N CYS A 58 -1.19 5.09 0.69
CA CYS A 58 -1.17 3.93 -0.19
C CYS A 58 -0.23 4.21 -1.36
N ASN A 59 0.65 3.25 -1.67
CA ASN A 59 1.53 3.31 -2.82
C ASN A 59 1.20 2.15 -3.75
N GLN A 60 0.69 2.46 -4.94
CA GLN A 60 0.41 1.46 -5.97
C GLN A 60 1.51 1.53 -7.04
N PRO A 61 2.41 0.53 -7.10
CA PRO A 61 3.38 0.45 -8.18
C PRO A 61 2.70 0.06 -9.49
N PHE A 62 3.19 0.62 -10.58
CA PHE A 62 2.84 0.23 -11.95
C PHE A 62 4.09 -0.37 -12.62
N ALA A 63 3.90 -1.22 -13.62
CA ALA A 63 5.01 -1.77 -14.39
C ALA A 63 5.84 -0.66 -15.06
N ALA A 64 7.12 -0.93 -15.33
CA ALA A 64 8.00 -0.01 -16.04
C ALA A 64 7.37 0.43 -17.38
N GLY A 65 7.52 1.71 -17.73
CA GLY A 65 6.92 2.31 -18.92
C GLY A 65 5.42 2.62 -18.83
N LYS A 66 4.74 2.32 -17.72
CA LYS A 66 3.30 2.62 -17.53
C LYS A 66 3.02 3.96 -16.83
N HIS A 67 3.89 4.96 -17.01
CA HIS A 67 3.75 6.30 -16.43
C HIS A 67 2.44 6.97 -16.81
N ALA A 68 2.06 6.93 -18.09
CA ALA A 68 0.80 7.50 -18.56
C ALA A 68 -0.43 6.85 -17.90
N ALA A 69 -0.38 5.54 -17.65
CA ALA A 69 -1.48 4.83 -16.97
C ALA A 69 -1.57 5.23 -15.49
N ALA A 70 -0.44 5.33 -14.79
CA ALA A 70 -0.40 5.82 -13.41
C ALA A 70 -0.94 7.26 -13.32
N GLN A 71 -0.56 8.14 -14.24
CA GLN A 71 -1.06 9.52 -14.30
C GLN A 71 -2.55 9.59 -14.62
N ALA A 72 -3.03 8.78 -15.56
CA ALA A 72 -4.45 8.70 -15.87
C ALA A 72 -5.25 8.25 -14.65
N ARG A 73 -4.75 7.25 -13.90
CA ARG A 73 -5.38 6.78 -12.67
C ARG A 73 -5.40 7.86 -11.58
N ALA A 74 -4.30 8.60 -11.41
CA ALA A 74 -4.23 9.73 -10.47
C ALA A 74 -5.29 10.79 -10.77
N LYS A 75 -5.53 11.11 -12.05
CA LYS A 75 -6.55 12.08 -12.47
C LYS A 75 -7.99 11.62 -12.27
N GLN A 76 -8.23 10.30 -12.28
CA GLN A 76 -9.56 9.73 -12.03
C GLN A 76 -9.96 9.80 -10.56
N LEU A 77 -8.99 9.75 -9.64
CA LEU A 77 -9.21 9.71 -8.20
C LEU A 77 -9.15 11.12 -7.62
N LYS A 78 -10.31 11.78 -7.55
CA LYS A 78 -10.42 13.16 -7.04
C LYS A 78 -10.49 13.19 -5.50
N PRO A 79 -10.02 14.26 -4.85
CA PRO A 79 -10.27 14.47 -3.42
C PRO A 79 -11.77 14.33 -3.08
N GLY A 80 -12.06 13.68 -1.94
CA GLY A 80 -13.42 13.36 -1.50
C GLY A 80 -14.04 12.11 -2.13
N THR A 81 -13.42 11.52 -3.16
CA THR A 81 -13.91 10.26 -3.75
C THR A 81 -13.82 9.13 -2.74
N ARG A 82 -14.93 8.43 -2.50
CA ARG A 82 -14.95 7.21 -1.68
C ARG A 82 -14.33 6.05 -2.46
N ILE A 83 -13.40 5.35 -1.83
CA ILE A 83 -12.65 4.25 -2.43
C ILE A 83 -12.56 3.06 -1.47
N LYS A 84 -12.37 1.88 -2.03
CA LYS A 84 -11.94 0.68 -1.33
C LYS A 84 -10.51 0.38 -1.75
N VAL A 85 -9.65 0.11 -0.79
CA VAL A 85 -8.24 -0.26 -1.00
C VAL A 85 -8.07 -1.70 -0.55
N GLN A 86 -7.38 -2.49 -1.36
CA GLN A 86 -6.94 -3.83 -1.01
C GLN A 86 -5.42 -3.83 -0.95
N VAL A 87 -4.87 -4.28 0.18
CA VAL A 87 -3.43 -4.29 0.44
C VAL A 87 -3.01 -5.71 0.76
N VAL A 88 -1.91 -6.15 0.16
CA VAL A 88 -1.26 -7.41 0.52
C VAL A 88 -0.72 -7.30 1.94
N LEU A 89 -1.28 -8.08 2.89
CA LEU A 89 -0.95 -7.93 4.31
C LEU A 89 0.54 -8.20 4.60
N GLN A 90 1.14 -9.16 3.89
CA GLN A 90 2.56 -9.51 4.01
C GLN A 90 3.52 -8.39 3.58
N LEU A 91 3.05 -7.44 2.76
CA LEU A 91 3.84 -6.32 2.25
C LEU A 91 3.45 -4.99 2.93
N MET A 92 2.60 -5.04 3.95
CA MET A 92 2.14 -3.84 4.64
C MET A 92 3.23 -3.32 5.58
N GLU A 93 3.59 -2.05 5.42
CA GLU A 93 4.44 -1.33 6.35
C GLU A 93 3.59 -0.42 7.25
N CYS A 94 3.77 -0.56 8.56
CA CYS A 94 3.08 0.26 9.56
C CYS A 94 4.02 1.32 10.12
N HIS A 95 3.56 2.57 10.14
CA HIS A 95 4.27 3.68 10.78
C HIS A 95 3.45 4.21 11.97
N PHE A 96 4.03 4.12 13.17
CA PHE A 96 3.41 4.58 14.43
C PHE A 96 4.17 5.81 14.94
N PRO A 97 3.68 7.04 14.69
CA PRO A 97 4.43 8.26 15.01
C PRO A 97 4.60 8.50 16.51
N VAL A 98 3.72 7.92 17.35
CA VAL A 98 3.80 7.98 18.81
C VAL A 98 3.47 6.61 19.37
N THR A 99 4.46 5.95 19.99
CA THR A 99 4.31 4.65 20.66
C THR A 99 4.37 4.86 22.16
N ALA A 100 3.30 4.52 22.89
CA ALA A 100 3.20 4.78 24.33
C ALA A 100 3.98 3.77 25.18
N HIS A 101 3.94 2.48 24.80
CA HIS A 101 4.55 1.38 25.55
C HIS A 101 5.17 0.37 24.59
N ILE A 102 6.31 -0.19 24.98
CA ILE A 102 7.00 -1.27 24.27
C ILE A 102 7.34 -2.35 25.29
N HIS A 103 6.88 -3.58 25.04
CA HIS A 103 7.15 -4.74 25.88
C HIS A 103 7.86 -5.80 25.05
N ALA A 104 8.91 -6.41 25.60
CA ALA A 104 9.51 -7.60 25.00
C ALA A 104 8.57 -8.80 25.24
N VAL A 105 8.38 -9.61 24.20
CA VAL A 105 7.64 -10.87 24.27
C VAL A 105 8.58 -12.01 23.90
N SER A 106 8.39 -13.17 24.53
CA SER A 106 9.12 -14.38 24.14
C SER A 106 8.80 -14.72 22.69
N ALA A 107 9.80 -15.20 21.94
CA ALA A 107 9.57 -15.70 20.60
C ALA A 107 8.54 -16.84 20.65
N THR A 108 7.54 -16.78 19.77
CA THR A 108 6.67 -17.92 19.54
C THR A 108 7.54 -19.06 18.98
N PRO A 109 7.49 -20.29 19.53
CA PRO A 109 8.17 -21.42 18.93
C PRO A 109 7.72 -21.55 17.48
N ALA A 110 8.66 -21.78 16.56
CA ALA A 110 8.30 -22.07 15.18
C ALA A 110 7.44 -23.34 15.16
N GLU A 111 6.23 -23.22 14.62
CA GLU A 111 5.37 -24.36 14.37
C GLU A 111 6.06 -25.18 13.26
N GLU A 112 6.63 -26.33 13.62
CA GLU A 112 7.21 -27.26 12.64
C GLU A 112 6.08 -27.68 11.70
N ALA A 113 6.14 -27.20 10.45
CA ALA A 113 5.25 -27.64 9.39
C ALA A 113 5.42 -29.15 9.23
N THR A 114 4.50 -29.91 9.80
CA THR A 114 4.43 -31.35 9.64
C THR A 114 3.94 -31.61 8.22
N HIS A 115 4.88 -31.85 7.31
CA HIS A 115 4.57 -32.41 6.00
C HIS A 115 4.42 -33.93 6.17
N ASP A 116 3.17 -34.41 6.17
CA ASP A 116 2.82 -35.79 5.81
C ASP A 116 2.81 -35.97 4.29
#